data_AF-A0A4Y6PPL2-F1
#
_entry.id   AF-A0A4Y6PPL2-F1
#
_cell.length_a   1.000
_cell.length_b   1.000
_cell.length_c   1.000
_cell.angle_alpha   90.00
_cell.angle_beta   90.00
_cell.angle_gamma   90.00
#
_symmetry.space_group_name_H-M   'P 1'
#
loop_
_entity.id
_entity.type
_entity.pdbx_description
1 polymer ?
#
loop_
_entity_poly.entity_id
_entity_poly.type
_entity_poly.pdbx_seq_one_letter_code
_entity_poly.pdbx_strand_id
1 'polypeptide(L)'
;MRLIHPALKNRRGLTLVELMIVVAVIGILASIAGVSYIKYVKSAKIGKLKQYAMEVANAQEQYKSQNSSYMGNGDGTAITYDETASSPDKWKDLLGFTKEGLAAQNITVQTANGGSTDGCAAICEEANRSFGGMWYAVRVTQDLDPDDSANTTVVLHSELEQPIILNEGK
;
A
#
# COMPACT_ATOMS: atom_id res chain seq x y z
N MET A 1 60.98 50.72 3.12
CA MET A 1 60.09 49.79 3.84
C MET A 1 58.66 50.12 3.41
N ARG A 2 58.04 49.25 2.60
CA ARG A 2 56.76 49.53 1.91
C ARG A 2 55.62 48.95 2.75
N LEU A 3 54.73 49.80 3.27
CA LEU A 3 53.56 49.38 4.05
C LEU A 3 52.47 48.82 3.11
N ILE A 4 52.14 47.54 3.30
CA ILE A 4 51.00 46.89 2.66
C ILE A 4 49.77 47.21 3.52
N HIS A 5 48.86 48.05 3.01
CA HIS A 5 47.56 48.24 3.64
C HIS A 5 46.60 47.14 3.17
N PRO A 6 46.03 46.33 4.07
CA PRO A 6 45.05 45.31 3.70
C PRO A 6 43.74 46.00 3.29
N ALA A 7 43.29 45.75 2.07
CA ALA A 7 41.98 46.18 1.60
C ALA A 7 40.89 45.49 2.44
N LEU A 8 40.11 46.27 3.19
CA LEU A 8 38.98 45.78 3.98
C LEU A 8 37.93 45.17 3.03
N LYS A 9 37.72 43.86 3.17
CA LYS A 9 36.70 43.09 2.44
C LYS A 9 35.32 43.61 2.83
N ASN A 10 34.64 44.26 1.89
CA ASN A 10 33.30 44.83 2.07
C ASN A 10 32.29 43.70 2.37
N ARG A 11 31.91 43.52 3.63
CA ARG A 11 30.88 42.55 4.02
C ARG A 11 29.51 43.15 3.72
N ARG A 12 28.94 42.82 2.56
CA ARG A 12 27.54 43.10 2.24
C ARG A 12 26.65 42.23 3.16
N GLY A 13 25.89 42.87 4.04
CA GLY A 13 24.85 42.22 4.84
C GLY A 13 23.54 42.10 4.06
N LEU A 14 22.74 41.09 4.37
CA LEU A 14 21.41 40.88 3.79
C LEU A 14 20.47 41.99 4.26
N THR A 15 19.67 42.56 3.37
CA THR A 15 18.68 43.58 3.79
C THR A 15 17.42 42.94 4.33
N LEU A 16 16.73 43.60 5.27
CA LEU A 16 15.45 43.12 5.82
C LEU A 16 14.38 42.95 4.72
N VAL A 17 14.41 43.82 3.72
CA VAL A 17 13.50 43.78 2.56
C VAL A 17 13.80 42.59 1.66
N GLU A 18 15.07 42.25 1.46
CA GLU A 18 15.50 41.08 0.69
C GLU A 18 15.00 39.78 1.33
N LEU A 19 15.05 39.67 2.66
CA LEU A 19 14.50 38.53 3.37
C LEU A 19 12.97 38.48 3.30
N MET A 20 12.29 39.62 3.37
CA MET A 20 10.82 39.68 3.30
C MET A 20 10.29 39.16 1.95
N ILE A 21 10.93 39.53 0.84
CA ILE A 21 10.54 39.05 -0.49
C ILE A 21 10.78 37.53 -0.60
N VAL A 22 11.91 37.03 -0.09
CA VAL A 22 12.23 35.59 -0.12
C VAL A 22 11.17 34.77 0.63
N VAL A 23 10.79 35.20 1.84
CA VAL A 23 9.76 34.49 2.63
C VAL A 23 8.39 34.55 1.93
N ALA A 24 8.05 35.69 1.32
CA ALA A 24 6.81 35.82 0.55
C ALA A 24 6.75 34.84 -0.63
N VAL A 25 7.84 34.71 -1.39
CA VAL A 25 7.94 33.76 -2.52
C VAL A 25 7.88 32.31 -2.02
N ILE A 26 8.60 31.97 -0.96
CA ILE A 26 8.57 30.62 -0.36
C ILE A 26 7.16 30.28 0.13
N GLY A 27 6.43 31.23 0.72
CA GLY A 27 5.04 31.01 1.16
C GLY A 27 4.11 30.63 0.01
N ILE A 28 4.22 31.32 -1.14
CA ILE A 28 3.43 31.00 -2.34
C ILE A 28 3.78 29.60 -2.83
N LEU A 29 5.08 29.27 -2.96
CA LEU A 29 5.53 27.96 -3.42
C LEU A 29 5.08 26.82 -2.48
N ALA A 30 5.18 27.04 -1.17
CA ALA A 30 4.78 26.08 -0.15
C ALA A 30 3.28 25.75 -0.24
N SER A 31 2.43 26.75 -0.52
CA SER A 31 0.98 26.54 -0.64
C SER A 31 0.60 25.58 -1.79
N ILE A 32 1.28 25.69 -2.93
CA ILE A 32 1.03 24.82 -4.11
C ILE A 32 1.67 23.44 -3.90
N ALA A 33 2.90 23.41 -3.37
CA ALA A 33 3.65 22.19 -3.14
C ALA A 33 2.97 21.27 -2.11
N GLY A 34 2.34 21.83 -1.07
CA GLY A 34 1.71 21.06 0.00
C GLY A 34 0.66 20.05 -0.50
N VAL A 35 -0.30 20.51 -1.31
CA VAL A 35 -1.38 19.63 -1.84
C VAL A 35 -0.82 18.56 -2.78
N SER A 36 0.13 18.95 -3.65
CA SER A 36 0.76 18.02 -4.60
C SER A 36 1.53 16.90 -3.87
N TYR A 37 2.26 17.27 -2.81
CA TYR A 37 3.03 16.31 -2.01
C TYR A 37 2.14 15.27 -1.33
N ILE A 38 1.01 15.69 -0.74
CA ILE A 38 0.07 14.76 -0.08
C ILE A 38 -0.46 13.73 -1.09
N LYS A 39 -0.87 14.18 -2.29
CA LYS A 39 -1.34 13.28 -3.36
C LYS A 39 -0.25 12.31 -3.80
N TYR A 40 0.98 12.79 -3.98
CA TYR A 40 2.11 11.95 -4.36
C TYR A 40 2.37 10.82 -3.33
N VAL A 41 2.37 11.16 -2.04
CA VAL A 41 2.56 10.17 -0.97
C VAL A 41 1.41 9.17 -0.93
N LYS A 42 0.15 9.61 -1.10
CA LYS A 42 -1.03 8.72 -1.17
C LYS A 42 -0.91 7.73 -2.33
N SER A 43 -0.60 8.20 -3.53
CA SER A 43 -0.39 7.32 -4.70
C SER A 43 0.78 6.35 -4.50
N ALA A 44 1.87 6.78 -3.87
CA ALA A 44 2.99 5.91 -3.54
C ALA A 44 2.58 4.79 -2.56
N LYS A 45 1.77 5.12 -1.54
CA LYS A 45 1.21 4.12 -0.61
C LYS A 45 0.27 3.14 -1.32
N ILE A 46 -0.63 3.61 -2.19
CA ILE A 46 -1.49 2.74 -3.01
C ILE A 46 -0.64 1.80 -3.88
N GLY A 47 0.44 2.30 -4.47
CA GLY A 47 1.40 1.49 -5.22
C GLY A 47 2.00 0.35 -4.38
N LYS A 48 2.30 0.62 -3.11
CA LYS A 48 2.74 -0.43 -2.16
C LYS A 48 1.65 -1.45 -1.88
N LEU A 49 0.40 -1.03 -1.67
CA LEU A 49 -0.73 -1.96 -1.47
C LEU A 49 -0.88 -2.93 -2.65
N LYS A 50 -0.76 -2.42 -3.87
CA LYS A 50 -0.76 -3.24 -5.09
C LYS A 50 0.40 -4.23 -5.13
N GLN A 51 1.60 -3.78 -4.76
CA GLN A 51 2.78 -4.64 -4.69
C GLN A 51 2.59 -5.78 -3.69
N TYR A 52 2.05 -5.50 -2.50
CA TYR A 52 1.75 -6.53 -1.51
C TYR A 52 0.70 -7.53 -2.02
N ALA A 53 -0.37 -7.05 -2.65
CA ALA A 53 -1.38 -7.93 -3.25
C ALA A 53 -0.76 -8.89 -4.27
N MET A 54 0.14 -8.39 -5.13
CA MET A 54 0.85 -9.21 -6.12
C MET A 54 1.82 -10.21 -5.51
N GLU A 55 2.54 -9.83 -4.46
CA GLU A 55 3.48 -10.72 -3.77
C GLU A 55 2.75 -11.90 -3.13
N VAL A 56 1.62 -11.62 -2.49
CA VAL A 56 0.72 -12.64 -1.92
C VAL A 56 0.15 -13.55 -3.01
N ALA A 57 -0.32 -12.99 -4.12
CA ALA A 57 -0.81 -13.75 -5.26
C ALA A 57 0.26 -14.69 -5.85
N ASN A 58 1.48 -14.19 -6.03
CA ASN A 58 2.60 -14.99 -6.52
C ASN A 58 2.94 -16.15 -5.57
N ALA A 59 2.87 -15.93 -4.25
CA ALA A 59 3.09 -17.00 -3.28
C ALA A 59 1.98 -18.06 -3.32
N GLN A 60 0.72 -17.65 -3.51
CA GLN A 60 -0.39 -18.60 -3.69
C GLN A 60 -0.20 -19.46 -4.94
N GLU A 61 0.22 -18.88 -6.06
CA GLU A 61 0.52 -19.64 -7.28
C GLU A 61 1.73 -20.58 -7.12
N GLN A 62 2.79 -20.12 -6.44
CA GLN A 62 3.94 -20.98 -6.11
C GLN A 62 3.54 -22.15 -5.20
N TYR A 63 2.68 -21.90 -4.22
CA TYR A 63 2.18 -22.94 -3.32
C TYR A 63 1.31 -23.96 -4.08
N LYS A 64 0.43 -23.50 -4.98
CA LYS A 64 -0.36 -24.37 -5.85
C LYS A 64 0.49 -25.21 -6.78
N SER A 65 1.57 -24.66 -7.34
CA SER A 65 2.52 -25.43 -8.16
C SER A 65 3.18 -26.58 -7.39
N GLN A 66 3.33 -26.47 -6.08
CA GLN A 66 3.98 -27.48 -5.24
C GLN A 66 2.98 -28.45 -4.60
N ASN A 67 1.80 -27.95 -4.20
CA ASN A 67 0.83 -28.68 -3.37
C ASN A 67 -0.50 -28.97 -4.09
N SER A 68 -0.61 -28.67 -5.38
CA SER A 68 -1.81 -28.84 -6.22
C SER A 68 -3.08 -28.14 -5.69
N SER A 69 -2.95 -27.27 -4.68
CA SER A 69 -4.02 -26.52 -4.03
C SER A 69 -3.48 -25.19 -3.52
N TYR A 70 -4.32 -24.16 -3.39
CA TYR A 70 -3.94 -22.91 -2.73
C TYR A 70 -3.85 -23.08 -1.21
N MET A 71 -3.06 -22.24 -0.57
CA MET A 71 -2.90 -22.34 0.88
C MET A 71 -4.18 -21.89 1.58
N GLY A 72 -4.70 -22.74 2.47
CA GLY A 72 -5.99 -22.53 3.10
C GLY A 72 -7.15 -23.23 2.40
N ASN A 73 -6.89 -23.93 1.30
CA ASN A 73 -7.92 -24.65 0.57
C ASN A 73 -7.98 -26.16 0.92
N GLY A 74 -7.39 -26.56 2.04
CA GLY A 74 -7.18 -27.97 2.41
C GLY A 74 -8.45 -28.80 2.51
N ASP A 75 -9.57 -28.17 2.88
CA ASP A 75 -10.86 -28.83 3.10
C ASP A 75 -11.98 -28.28 2.19
N GLY A 76 -11.65 -27.53 1.14
CA GLY A 76 -12.63 -26.93 0.21
C GLY A 76 -13.55 -25.86 0.80
N THR A 77 -13.30 -25.46 2.05
CA THR A 77 -14.04 -24.38 2.73
C THR A 77 -13.28 -23.07 2.55
N ALA A 78 -14.00 -21.96 2.37
CA ALA A 78 -13.39 -20.64 2.34
C ALA A 78 -12.66 -20.35 3.66
N ILE A 79 -11.34 -20.25 3.63
CA ILE A 79 -10.55 -19.78 4.79
C ILE A 79 -10.18 -18.34 4.55
N THR A 80 -10.69 -17.45 5.39
CA THR A 80 -10.23 -16.07 5.47
C THR A 80 -9.14 -15.98 6.52
N TYR A 81 -7.97 -15.54 6.09
CA TYR A 81 -6.93 -15.14 7.01
C TYR A 81 -6.93 -13.64 7.16
N ASP A 82 -6.76 -13.18 8.40
CA ASP A 82 -6.58 -11.79 8.76
C ASP A 82 -5.29 -11.73 9.58
N GLU A 83 -4.46 -10.71 9.37
CA GLU A 83 -3.23 -10.47 10.13
C GLU A 83 -3.49 -10.33 11.65
N THR A 84 -4.72 -9.99 12.03
CA THR A 84 -5.17 -9.93 13.43
C THR A 84 -5.50 -11.31 14.03
N ALA A 85 -5.63 -12.35 13.21
CA ALA A 85 -5.97 -13.69 13.67
C ALA A 85 -4.73 -14.43 14.21
N SER A 86 -4.93 -15.17 15.29
CA SER A 86 -3.98 -16.01 16.04
C SER A 86 -3.35 -17.18 15.26
N SER A 87 -3.13 -17.06 13.95
CA SER A 87 -2.32 -18.00 13.16
C SER A 87 -1.30 -17.28 12.26
N PRO A 88 -0.36 -16.51 12.86
CA PRO A 88 0.70 -15.81 12.13
C PRO A 88 1.73 -16.75 11.47
N ASP A 89 1.84 -18.01 11.91
CA ASP A 89 2.97 -18.86 11.51
C ASP A 89 2.86 -19.36 10.06
N LYS A 90 1.65 -19.70 9.60
CA LYS A 90 1.42 -20.14 8.21
C LYS A 90 1.66 -19.03 7.18
N TRP A 91 1.31 -17.78 7.51
CA TRP A 91 1.54 -16.60 6.67
C TRP A 91 3.01 -16.28 6.49
N LYS A 92 3.75 -16.33 7.60
CA LYS A 92 5.19 -16.08 7.61
C LYS A 92 5.95 -17.12 6.81
N ASP A 93 5.49 -18.38 6.83
CA ASP A 93 6.13 -19.47 6.10
C ASP A 93 5.87 -19.44 4.59
N LEU A 94 4.70 -18.95 4.13
CA LEU A 94 4.44 -18.80 2.69
C LEU A 94 5.23 -17.67 2.04
N LEU A 95 5.42 -16.57 2.77
CA LEU A 95 5.80 -15.30 2.17
C LEU A 95 7.13 -14.76 2.69
N GLY A 96 7.72 -15.36 3.72
CA GLY A 96 8.89 -14.77 4.39
C GLY A 96 8.63 -13.35 4.91
N PHE A 97 7.35 -12.94 5.04
CA PHE A 97 6.99 -11.58 5.39
C PHE A 97 7.32 -11.30 6.86
N THR A 98 8.11 -10.26 7.08
CA THR A 98 8.24 -9.63 8.40
C THR A 98 7.23 -8.48 8.50
N LYS A 99 6.35 -8.52 9.51
CA LYS A 99 5.36 -7.47 9.83
C LYS A 99 5.93 -6.05 9.95
N GLU A 100 7.24 -5.90 10.08
CA GLU A 100 7.90 -4.59 10.23
C GLU A 100 7.71 -3.68 9.01
N GLY A 101 7.42 -4.24 7.83
CA GLY A 101 7.06 -3.48 6.63
C GLY A 101 5.58 -3.08 6.52
N LEU A 102 4.70 -3.66 7.35
CA LEU A 102 3.24 -3.68 7.18
C LEU A 102 2.46 -3.03 8.33
N ALA A 103 3.13 -2.40 9.31
CA ALA A 103 2.54 -1.97 10.60
C ALA A 103 1.32 -1.02 10.55
N ALA A 104 0.77 -0.69 9.38
CA ALA A 104 -0.46 0.08 9.20
C ALA A 104 -1.40 -0.48 8.11
N GLN A 105 -1.16 -1.68 7.58
CA GLN A 105 -1.98 -2.29 6.53
C GLN A 105 -2.64 -3.55 7.07
N ASN A 106 -3.90 -3.81 6.74
CA ASN A 106 -4.55 -5.09 7.01
C ASN A 106 -4.65 -5.88 5.70
N ILE A 107 -3.99 -7.03 5.65
CA ILE A 107 -4.06 -7.98 4.53
C ILE A 107 -5.02 -9.10 4.90
N THR A 108 -6.03 -9.33 4.06
CA THR A 108 -6.91 -10.48 4.16
C THR A 108 -6.86 -11.32 2.91
N VAL A 109 -6.84 -12.65 3.06
CA VAL A 109 -6.83 -13.59 1.92
C VAL A 109 -7.85 -14.67 2.13
N GLN A 110 -8.59 -14.95 1.07
CA GLN A 110 -9.58 -16.01 1.00
C GLN A 110 -9.20 -16.96 -0.12
N THR A 111 -9.25 -18.25 0.18
CA THR A 111 -9.09 -19.32 -0.81
C THR A 111 -10.26 -20.27 -0.73
N ALA A 112 -10.82 -20.71 -1.86
CA ALA A 112 -11.84 -21.76 -1.87
C ALA A 112 -11.75 -22.62 -3.15
N ASN A 113 -12.51 -23.72 -3.20
CA ASN A 113 -12.60 -24.60 -4.36
C ASN A 113 -14.01 -24.55 -4.95
N GLY A 114 -14.12 -24.19 -6.23
CA GLY A 114 -15.36 -23.92 -6.94
C GLY A 114 -16.38 -25.05 -6.82
N GLY A 115 -17.50 -24.73 -6.17
CA GLY A 115 -18.55 -25.67 -5.78
C GLY A 115 -19.21 -25.26 -4.46
N SER A 116 -18.52 -24.52 -3.60
CA SER A 116 -19.12 -23.83 -2.46
C SER A 116 -19.94 -22.65 -2.95
N THR A 117 -21.18 -22.50 -2.46
CA THR A 117 -22.05 -21.33 -2.64
C THR A 117 -21.45 -20.02 -2.13
N ASP A 118 -20.27 -20.09 -1.49
CA ASP A 118 -19.50 -18.99 -0.96
C ASP A 118 -18.58 -18.46 -2.06
N GLY A 119 -19.10 -17.55 -2.90
CA GLY A 119 -18.24 -16.74 -3.76
C GLY A 119 -17.36 -15.79 -2.93
N CYS A 120 -16.57 -14.94 -3.60
CA CYS A 120 -15.68 -13.98 -2.92
C CYS A 120 -16.42 -12.80 -2.27
N ALA A 121 -17.60 -13.01 -1.69
CA ALA A 121 -18.43 -11.94 -1.12
C ALA A 121 -17.72 -11.18 0.02
N ALA A 122 -16.93 -11.87 0.85
CA ALA A 122 -16.24 -11.27 1.99
C ALA A 122 -15.05 -10.37 1.59
N ILE A 123 -14.40 -10.65 0.46
CA ILE A 123 -13.15 -9.98 0.05
C ILE A 123 -13.31 -9.15 -1.22
N CYS A 124 -14.19 -9.53 -2.14
CA CYS A 124 -14.33 -8.87 -3.44
C CYS A 124 -15.34 -7.73 -3.47
N GLU A 125 -16.13 -7.52 -2.41
CA GLU A 125 -17.08 -6.41 -2.07
C GLU A 125 -18.02 -5.82 -3.15
N GLU A 126 -17.76 -5.97 -4.44
CA GLU A 126 -18.56 -5.44 -5.54
C GLU A 126 -19.07 -6.53 -6.51
N ALA A 127 -18.67 -7.78 -6.32
CA ALA A 127 -19.29 -8.90 -7.01
C ALA A 127 -19.12 -10.17 -6.19
N ASN A 128 -20.24 -10.81 -5.85
CA ASN A 128 -20.24 -12.23 -5.52
C ASN A 128 -19.80 -12.97 -6.80
N ARG A 129 -18.48 -13.08 -7.00
CA ARG A 129 -17.88 -13.78 -8.12
C ARG A 129 -17.84 -15.25 -7.75
N SER A 130 -18.52 -16.05 -8.57
CA SER A 130 -18.39 -17.50 -8.56
C SER A 130 -17.25 -17.87 -9.49
N PHE A 131 -16.23 -18.53 -8.95
CA PHE A 131 -15.09 -19.00 -9.71
C PHE A 131 -15.28 -20.47 -10.09
N GLY A 132 -14.90 -20.83 -11.32
CA GLY A 132 -14.94 -22.20 -11.81
C GLY A 132 -13.70 -22.99 -11.42
N GLY A 133 -13.64 -23.50 -10.19
CA GLY A 133 -12.52 -24.31 -9.68
C GLY A 133 -11.81 -23.66 -8.50
N MET A 134 -10.59 -24.11 -8.18
CA MET A 134 -9.80 -23.52 -7.09
C MET A 134 -9.46 -22.06 -7.38
N TRP A 135 -9.69 -21.19 -6.40
CA TRP A 135 -9.46 -19.76 -6.51
C TRP A 135 -8.85 -19.19 -5.23
N TYR A 136 -8.22 -18.02 -5.35
CA TYR A 136 -7.82 -17.17 -4.25
C TYR A 136 -8.21 -15.72 -4.53
N ALA A 137 -8.41 -14.96 -3.46
CA ALA A 137 -8.58 -13.52 -3.47
C ALA A 137 -7.78 -12.90 -2.33
N VAL A 138 -7.11 -11.81 -2.62
CA VAL A 138 -6.30 -11.01 -1.70
C VAL A 138 -6.91 -9.64 -1.63
N ARG A 139 -7.20 -9.16 -0.43
CA ARG A 139 -7.55 -7.78 -0.13
C ARG A 139 -6.47 -7.19 0.73
N VAL A 140 -6.02 -6.02 0.34
CA VAL A 140 -5.13 -5.19 1.15
C VAL A 140 -5.87 -3.92 1.45
N THR A 141 -6.07 -3.63 2.73
CA THR A 141 -6.69 -2.38 3.18
C THR A 141 -5.71 -1.56 3.98
N GLN A 142 -5.75 -0.25 3.78
CA GLN A 142 -5.00 0.69 4.60
C GLN A 142 -5.82 1.96 4.76
N ASP A 143 -5.85 2.47 5.99
CA ASP A 143 -6.28 3.84 6.23
C ASP A 143 -5.15 4.79 5.76
N LEU A 144 -5.46 5.59 4.74
CA LEU A 144 -4.52 6.51 4.11
C LEU A 144 -4.82 7.97 4.43
N ASP A 145 -5.96 8.23 5.07
CA ASP A 145 -6.50 9.57 5.23
C ASP A 145 -6.70 9.88 6.73
N PRO A 146 -6.46 11.12 7.17
CA PRO A 146 -6.51 11.47 8.59
C PRO A 146 -7.93 11.65 9.14
N ASP A 147 -8.97 11.47 8.32
CA ASP A 147 -10.36 11.80 8.62
C ASP A 147 -11.23 10.59 9.00
N ASP A 148 -10.63 9.41 9.18
CA ASP A 148 -11.32 8.15 9.51
C ASP A 148 -12.38 7.75 8.46
N SER A 149 -12.17 8.22 7.22
CA SER A 149 -12.96 7.81 6.04
C SER A 149 -12.74 6.34 5.69
N ALA A 150 -13.60 5.82 4.80
CA ALA A 150 -13.51 4.43 4.37
C ALA A 150 -12.09 4.07 3.87
N ASN A 151 -11.57 2.93 4.34
CA ASN A 151 -10.21 2.48 4.02
C ASN A 151 -9.97 2.38 2.51
N THR A 152 -8.73 2.65 2.13
CA THR A 152 -8.27 2.36 0.77
C THR A 152 -8.13 0.86 0.60
N THR A 153 -8.82 0.31 -0.39
CA THR A 153 -8.97 -1.14 -0.59
C THR A 153 -8.48 -1.52 -1.97
N VAL A 154 -7.51 -2.43 -2.00
CA VAL A 154 -6.98 -3.04 -3.23
C VAL A 154 -7.28 -4.52 -3.19
N VAL A 155 -7.82 -5.06 -4.29
CA VAL A 155 -8.15 -6.48 -4.42
C VAL A 155 -7.47 -7.09 -5.64
N LEU A 156 -7.00 -8.32 -5.48
CA LEU A 156 -6.47 -9.16 -6.56
C LEU A 156 -7.01 -10.58 -6.39
N HIS A 157 -7.52 -11.20 -7.44
CA HIS A 157 -7.99 -12.59 -7.41
C HIS A 157 -7.40 -13.38 -8.58
N SER A 158 -7.52 -14.70 -8.55
CA SER A 158 -6.87 -15.63 -9.49
C SER A 158 -7.24 -15.48 -10.97
N GLU A 159 -8.25 -14.69 -11.31
CA GLU A 159 -8.66 -14.40 -12.70
C GLU A 159 -8.26 -12.98 -13.15
N LEU A 160 -7.67 -12.18 -12.25
CA LEU A 160 -7.15 -10.85 -12.56
C LEU A 160 -5.64 -10.91 -12.73
N GLU A 161 -5.16 -10.32 -13.81
CA GLU A 161 -3.72 -10.14 -14.05
C GLU A 161 -3.14 -8.96 -13.24
N GLN A 162 -3.98 -8.02 -12.80
CA GLN A 162 -3.56 -6.81 -12.08
C GLN A 162 -4.49 -6.50 -10.90
N PRO A 163 -3.96 -5.94 -9.79
CA PRO A 163 -4.80 -5.52 -8.67
C PRO A 163 -5.72 -4.37 -9.06
N ILE A 164 -7.01 -4.53 -8.73
CA ILE A 164 -8.02 -3.49 -8.88
C ILE A 164 -8.14 -2.70 -7.59
N ILE A 165 -8.38 -1.40 -7.72
CA ILE A 165 -8.70 -0.55 -6.57
C ILE A 165 -10.22 -0.52 -6.47
N LEU A 166 -10.76 -0.94 -5.32
CA LEU A 166 -12.20 -0.88 -5.04
C LEU A 166 -12.58 0.45 -4.41
N ASN A 167 -11.71 0.96 -3.54
CA ASN A 167 -11.91 2.23 -2.88
C ASN A 167 -10.57 2.95 -2.73
N GLU A 168 -10.54 4.22 -3.09
CA GLU A 168 -9.52 5.17 -2.69
C GLU A 168 -10.22 5.98 -1.60
N GLY A 169 -9.90 5.74 -0.32
CA GLY A 169 -10.43 6.55 0.78
C GLY A 169 -10.39 8.02 0.39
N LYS A 170 -11.44 8.79 0.67
CA LYS A 170 -11.59 10.13 0.07
C LYS A 170 -10.71 11.15 0.77
#